data_AF-A0A936XTA3-F1
#
_entry.id   AF-A0A936XTA3-F1
#
_cell.length_a   1.000
_cell.length_b   1.000
_cell.length_c   1.000
_cell.angle_alpha   90.00
_cell.angle_beta   90.00
_cell.angle_gamma   90.00
#
_symmetry.space_group_name_H-M   'P 1'
#
loop_
_entity.id
_entity.type
_entity.pdbx_description
1 polymer ?
#
loop_
_entity_poly.entity_id
_entity_poly.type
_entity_poly.pdbx_seq_one_letter_code
_entity_poly.pdbx_strand_id
1 'polypeptide(L)'
;MKITKILCFLYTLPVLFVSCTGSENKQPDDVTTPTPSVSKAETDTVKLKIQHALEKVAAADLEVGGFKLLFLNIDSLEYKTVSIKDFYMQRKENLERSREEYRKINERLSQSGIKVDQSKYMDDSLKSNKAVQSLNELIRKADTLKTIYSTTYHLNAKTNTASYNTIYTKFLFIKDLTEVKMEFGDIKK
;
A
#
# COMPACT_ATOMS: atom_id res chain seq x y z
N MET A 1 23.05 -35.96 -49.28
CA MET A 1 24.34 -36.67 -49.38
C MET A 1 25.46 -35.65 -49.22
N LYS A 2 26.47 -35.94 -48.37
CA LYS A 2 27.63 -35.11 -47.90
C LYS A 2 27.23 -33.95 -46.96
N ILE A 3 27.46 -33.91 -45.64
CA ILE A 3 28.56 -34.28 -44.71
C ILE A 3 29.92 -33.67 -45.07
N THR A 4 30.36 -32.68 -44.27
CA THR A 4 31.69 -32.61 -43.61
C THR A 4 31.77 -31.40 -42.64
N LYS A 5 31.86 -31.66 -41.33
CA LYS A 5 33.01 -31.43 -40.38
C LYS A 5 33.07 -30.01 -39.79
N ILE A 6 32.74 -29.75 -38.51
CA ILE A 6 33.39 -30.12 -37.21
C ILE A 6 34.76 -29.44 -36.98
N LEU A 7 34.82 -28.55 -35.98
CA LEU A 7 35.84 -28.41 -34.92
C LEU A 7 35.24 -27.40 -33.90
N CYS A 8 34.77 -27.73 -32.69
CA CYS A 8 35.42 -28.29 -31.48
C CYS A 8 36.65 -27.50 -30.99
N PHE A 9 36.51 -26.88 -29.81
CA PHE A 9 37.40 -26.88 -28.62
C PHE A 9 37.17 -25.57 -27.81
N LEU A 10 37.17 -25.46 -26.48
CA LEU A 10 37.08 -26.37 -25.33
C LEU A 10 37.16 -25.47 -24.05
N TYR A 11 36.94 -26.06 -22.85
CA TYR A 11 37.22 -25.57 -21.48
C TYR A 11 36.16 -24.64 -20.82
N THR A 12 35.65 -24.84 -19.60
CA THR A 12 35.90 -25.85 -18.54
C THR A 12 34.82 -25.76 -17.45
N LEU A 13 34.46 -26.92 -16.89
CA LEU A 13 33.81 -27.09 -15.58
C LEU A 13 34.84 -27.79 -14.66
N PRO A 14 34.96 -27.36 -13.39
CA PRO A 14 34.83 -28.28 -12.25
C PRO A 14 33.95 -27.62 -11.15
N VAL A 15 32.94 -28.23 -10.50
CA VAL A 15 32.82 -29.46 -9.70
C VAL A 15 33.68 -29.49 -8.41
N LEU A 16 32.99 -29.13 -7.32
CA LEU A 16 32.92 -29.73 -5.96
C LEU A 16 34.17 -29.97 -5.09
N PHE A 17 34.10 -29.51 -3.83
CA PHE A 17 34.19 -30.29 -2.56
C PHE A 17 33.56 -29.39 -1.46
N VAL A 18 32.41 -29.68 -0.82
CA VAL A 18 32.01 -30.74 0.14
C VAL A 18 32.73 -30.69 1.50
N SER A 19 32.00 -30.26 2.54
CA SER A 19 31.69 -31.01 3.80
C SER A 19 30.70 -30.16 4.64
N CYS A 20 29.46 -30.59 4.90
CA CYS A 20 29.01 -31.46 6.01
C CYS A 20 29.55 -30.99 7.37
N THR A 21 28.76 -30.57 8.37
CA THR A 21 27.53 -31.15 8.92
C THR A 21 26.76 -30.10 9.73
N GLY A 22 25.45 -30.28 9.85
CA GLY A 22 24.59 -29.41 10.66
C GLY A 22 23.12 -29.62 10.31
N SER A 23 22.64 -30.85 10.55
CA SER A 23 21.21 -31.13 10.59
C SER A 23 20.60 -30.30 11.72
N GLU A 24 19.89 -29.23 11.37
CA GLU A 24 18.74 -28.78 12.14
C GLU A 24 17.59 -28.51 11.18
N ASN A 25 16.68 -29.46 11.20
CA ASN A 25 15.33 -29.39 10.69
C ASN A 25 14.64 -28.16 11.30
N LYS A 26 14.60 -27.02 10.59
CA LYS A 26 13.76 -25.87 10.97
C LYS A 26 12.53 -25.83 10.07
N GLN A 27 11.48 -26.37 10.67
CA GLN A 27 10.05 -26.23 10.39
C GLN A 27 9.69 -24.85 9.80
N PRO A 28 8.79 -24.79 8.79
CA PRO A 28 8.35 -23.52 8.22
C PRO A 28 7.38 -22.82 9.18
N ASP A 29 7.55 -21.50 9.29
CA ASP A 29 6.58 -20.51 9.72
C ASP A 29 5.88 -20.74 11.07
N ASP A 30 6.61 -20.44 12.16
CA ASP A 30 5.95 -19.99 13.38
C ASP A 30 6.00 -18.46 13.40
N VAL A 31 4.84 -17.83 13.21
CA VAL A 31 4.66 -16.40 13.52
C VAL A 31 4.77 -16.32 15.04
N THR A 32 5.99 -16.02 15.51
CA THR A 32 6.23 -15.71 16.92
C THR A 32 5.22 -14.65 17.33
N THR A 33 4.33 -15.01 18.24
CA THR A 33 3.49 -14.03 18.95
C THR A 33 4.44 -12.96 19.47
N PRO A 34 4.27 -11.67 19.15
CA PRO A 34 5.26 -10.68 19.52
C PRO A 34 5.37 -10.68 21.04
N THR A 35 6.57 -11.01 21.54
CA THR A 35 6.98 -10.74 22.91
C THR A 35 6.63 -9.28 23.16
N PRO A 36 5.91 -8.93 24.24
CA PRO A 36 5.59 -7.54 24.54
C PRO A 36 6.91 -6.79 24.64
N SER A 37 7.21 -5.99 23.62
CA SER A 37 8.32 -5.07 23.70
C SER A 37 8.00 -4.17 24.87
N VAL A 38 8.97 -4.01 25.79
CA VAL A 38 8.87 -3.04 26.87
C VAL A 38 8.85 -1.67 26.19
N SER A 39 7.66 -1.22 25.80
CA SER A 39 7.46 0.04 25.13
C SER A 39 7.73 1.12 26.15
N LYS A 40 8.66 2.03 25.82
CA LYS A 40 8.68 3.33 26.49
C LYS A 40 7.27 3.89 26.34
N ALA A 41 6.61 4.19 27.47
CA ALA A 41 5.26 4.70 27.47
C ALA A 41 5.19 5.93 26.54
N GLU A 42 4.47 5.77 25.43
CA GLU A 42 4.33 6.81 24.43
C GLU A 42 3.42 7.91 25.00
N THR A 43 3.99 9.09 25.27
CA THR A 43 3.28 10.22 25.90
C THR A 43 2.54 11.10 24.90
N ASP A 44 2.63 10.82 23.60
CA ASP A 44 1.93 11.57 22.57
C ASP A 44 0.46 11.14 22.47
N THR A 45 -0.41 11.90 23.13
CA THR A 45 -1.86 11.68 23.11
C THR A 45 -2.49 11.74 21.71
N VAL A 46 -1.89 12.47 20.76
CA VAL A 46 -2.38 12.54 19.38
C VAL A 46 -2.00 11.26 18.64
N LYS A 47 -0.75 10.81 18.77
CA LYS A 47 -0.28 9.58 18.15
C LYS A 47 -1.09 8.36 18.59
N LEU A 48 -1.35 8.21 19.89
CA LEU A 48 -2.18 7.13 20.44
C LEU A 48 -3.60 7.15 19.86
N LYS A 49 -4.19 8.34 19.74
CA LYS A 49 -5.52 8.50 19.15
C LYS A 49 -5.54 8.15 17.66
N ILE A 50 -4.54 8.58 16.90
CA ILE A 50 -4.40 8.22 15.49
C ILE A 50 -4.22 6.70 15.33
N GLN A 51 -3.38 6.08 16.15
CA GLN A 51 -3.17 4.64 16.13
C GLN A 51 -4.49 3.88 16.34
N HIS A 52 -5.23 4.21 17.39
CA HIS A 52 -6.52 3.57 17.67
C HIS A 52 -7.55 3.79 16.55
N ALA A 53 -7.58 4.97 15.92
CA ALA A 53 -8.43 5.20 14.75
C ALA A 53 -8.03 4.31 13.57
N LEU A 54 -6.73 4.19 13.30
CA LEU A 54 -6.20 3.35 12.22
C LEU A 54 -6.49 1.85 12.46
N GLU A 55 -6.35 1.37 13.69
CA GLU A 55 -6.68 -0.02 14.05
C GLU A 55 -8.15 -0.33 13.77
N LYS A 56 -9.07 0.57 14.18
CA LYS A 56 -10.50 0.41 13.92
C LYS A 56 -10.84 0.42 12.44
N VAL A 57 -10.24 1.34 11.70
CA VAL A 57 -10.49 1.45 10.26
C VAL A 57 -9.93 0.22 9.53
N ALA A 58 -8.74 -0.24 9.88
CA ALA A 58 -8.15 -1.44 9.29
C ALA A 58 -8.94 -2.72 9.63
N ALA A 59 -9.44 -2.84 10.86
CA ALA A 59 -10.34 -3.93 11.24
C ALA A 59 -11.64 -3.90 10.41
N ALA A 60 -12.28 -2.73 10.30
CA ALA A 60 -13.50 -2.57 9.51
C ALA A 60 -13.28 -2.88 8.02
N ASP A 61 -12.18 -2.39 7.43
CA ASP A 61 -11.83 -2.66 6.02
C ASP A 61 -11.66 -4.18 5.77
N LEU A 62 -11.03 -4.91 6.70
CA LEU A 62 -10.84 -6.36 6.61
C LEU A 62 -12.16 -7.13 6.83
N GLU A 63 -12.99 -6.71 7.77
CA GLU A 63 -14.29 -7.34 8.04
C GLU A 63 -15.28 -7.14 6.89
N VAL A 64 -15.32 -5.94 6.28
CA VAL A 64 -16.10 -5.67 5.07
C VAL A 64 -15.61 -6.54 3.89
N GLY A 65 -14.32 -6.86 3.86
CA GLY A 65 -13.74 -7.83 2.93
C GLY A 65 -14.14 -9.29 3.17
N GLY A 66 -14.91 -9.57 4.22
CA GLY A 66 -15.36 -10.93 4.59
C GLY A 66 -14.33 -11.73 5.38
N PHE A 67 -13.28 -11.09 5.89
CA PHE A 67 -12.24 -11.76 6.66
C PHE A 67 -12.56 -11.74 8.15
N LYS A 68 -12.32 -12.87 8.83
CA LYS A 68 -12.36 -12.91 10.29
C LYS A 68 -10.98 -12.54 10.83
N LEU A 69 -10.91 -11.44 11.57
CA LEU A 69 -9.68 -10.99 12.22
C LEU A 69 -9.30 -11.93 13.37
N LEU A 70 -8.06 -12.43 13.37
CA LEU A 70 -7.47 -13.19 14.47
C LEU A 70 -6.56 -12.30 15.32
N PHE A 71 -5.84 -11.39 14.67
CA PHE A 71 -4.92 -10.45 15.30
C PHE A 71 -4.78 -9.20 14.42
N LEU A 72 -4.57 -8.04 15.05
CA LEU A 72 -4.21 -6.79 14.39
C LEU A 72 -3.40 -5.93 15.36
N ASN A 73 -2.28 -5.39 14.87
CA ASN A 73 -1.46 -4.41 15.55
C ASN A 73 -0.87 -3.42 14.57
N ILE A 74 -0.63 -2.20 15.07
CA ILE A 74 0.16 -1.19 14.36
C ILE A 74 1.52 -1.11 15.05
N ASP A 75 2.55 -1.68 14.42
CA ASP A 75 3.88 -1.83 15.02
C ASP A 75 4.67 -0.50 15.02
N SER A 76 4.38 0.38 14.06
CA SER A 76 4.95 1.71 13.98
C SER A 76 3.97 2.69 13.36
N LEU A 77 4.04 3.95 13.81
CA LEU A 77 3.21 5.04 13.33
C LEU A 77 4.02 6.34 13.30
N GLU A 78 4.06 6.96 12.14
CA GLU A 78 4.51 8.33 11.92
C GLU A 78 3.34 9.15 11.39
N TYR A 79 3.22 10.39 11.84
CA TYR A 79 2.20 11.30 11.33
C TYR A 79 2.75 12.71 11.15
N LYS A 80 2.16 13.43 10.20
CA LYS A 80 2.39 14.86 9.99
C LYS A 80 1.10 15.53 9.54
N THR A 81 0.97 16.83 9.82
CA THR A 81 -0.11 17.64 9.25
C THR A 81 0.25 18.06 7.83
N VAL A 82 -0.68 17.91 6.89
CA VAL A 82 -0.56 18.39 5.50
C VAL A 82 -1.77 19.25 5.17
N SER A 83 -1.64 20.18 4.21
CA SER A 83 -2.80 20.95 3.79
C SER A 83 -3.77 20.08 2.97
N ILE A 84 -5.05 20.44 2.97
CA ILE A 84 -6.04 19.79 2.09
C ILE A 84 -5.64 19.92 0.61
N LYS A 85 -4.98 21.03 0.24
CA LYS A 85 -4.47 21.25 -1.11
C LYS A 85 -3.41 20.19 -1.47
N ASP A 86 -2.46 19.91 -0.58
CA ASP A 86 -1.41 18.90 -0.81
C ASP A 86 -2.01 17.51 -0.99
N PHE A 87 -3.05 17.18 -0.22
CA PHE A 87 -3.80 15.94 -0.40
C PHE A 87 -4.41 15.82 -1.81
N TYR A 88 -5.08 16.87 -2.30
CA TYR A 88 -5.66 16.84 -3.65
C TYR A 88 -4.60 16.79 -4.74
N MET A 89 -3.46 17.47 -4.55
CA MET A 89 -2.31 17.40 -5.47
C MET A 89 -1.80 15.96 -5.57
N GLN A 90 -1.56 15.29 -4.43
CA GLN A 90 -1.12 13.90 -4.44
C GLN A 90 -2.16 12.94 -5.04
N ARG A 91 -3.46 13.19 -4.81
CA ARG A 91 -4.53 12.40 -5.45
C ARG A 91 -4.52 12.55 -6.97
N LYS A 92 -4.25 13.75 -7.47
CA LYS A 92 -4.11 14.02 -8.90
C LYS A 92 -2.90 13.29 -9.49
N GLU A 93 -1.74 13.37 -8.84
CA GLU A 93 -0.53 12.65 -9.28
C GLU A 93 -0.74 11.13 -9.35
N ASN A 94 -1.40 10.55 -8.35
CA ASN A 94 -1.72 9.13 -8.34
C ASN A 94 -2.66 8.75 -9.49
N LEU A 95 -3.65 9.59 -9.78
CA LEU A 95 -4.56 9.38 -10.92
C LEU A 95 -3.81 9.45 -12.24
N GLU A 96 -2.93 10.44 -12.43
CA GLU A 96 -2.10 10.57 -13.63
C GLU A 96 -1.15 9.37 -13.81
N ARG A 97 -0.53 8.90 -12.73
CA ARG A 97 0.30 7.67 -12.76
C ARG A 97 -0.52 6.45 -13.16
N SER A 98 -1.71 6.29 -12.59
CA SER A 98 -2.61 5.18 -12.95
C SER A 98 -3.03 5.21 -14.42
N ARG A 99 -3.27 6.41 -14.99
CA ARG A 99 -3.58 6.56 -16.42
C ARG A 99 -2.41 6.14 -17.30
N GLU A 100 -1.21 6.52 -16.91
CA GLU A 100 0.00 6.19 -17.66
C GLU A 100 0.26 4.67 -17.66
N GLU A 101 0.10 4.00 -16.51
CA GLU A 101 0.17 2.53 -16.46
C GLU A 101 -0.91 1.87 -17.32
N TYR A 102 -2.13 2.40 -17.30
CA TYR A 102 -3.22 1.90 -18.14
C TYR A 102 -2.92 2.06 -19.64
N ARG A 103 -2.32 3.19 -20.04
CA ARG A 103 -1.87 3.44 -21.42
C ARG A 103 -0.83 2.41 -21.85
N LYS A 104 0.18 2.16 -21.01
CA LYS A 104 1.21 1.14 -21.27
C LYS A 104 0.62 -0.26 -21.42
N ILE A 105 -0.35 -0.62 -20.58
CA ILE A 105 -1.04 -1.92 -20.68
C ILE A 105 -1.79 -2.02 -22.01
N ASN A 106 -2.52 -0.98 -22.40
CA ASN A 106 -3.24 -0.97 -23.68
C ASN A 106 -2.30 -1.12 -24.88
N GLU A 107 -1.15 -0.44 -24.85
CA GLU A 107 -0.12 -0.56 -25.90
C GLU A 107 0.46 -1.97 -25.99
N ARG A 108 0.72 -2.62 -24.86
CA ARG A 108 1.18 -4.02 -24.85
C ARG A 108 0.10 -4.96 -25.39
N LEU A 109 -1.16 -4.74 -25.00
CA LEU A 109 -2.26 -5.59 -25.45
C LEU A 109 -2.53 -5.43 -26.95
N SER A 110 -2.48 -4.21 -27.49
CA SER A 110 -2.65 -3.99 -28.93
C SER A 110 -1.53 -4.64 -29.76
N GLN A 111 -0.31 -4.70 -29.21
CA GLN A 111 0.83 -5.42 -29.81
C GLN A 111 0.73 -6.94 -29.67
N SER A 112 -0.02 -7.45 -28.68
CA SER A 112 -0.14 -8.89 -28.39
C SER A 112 -1.09 -9.66 -29.30
N GLY A 113 -1.82 -8.97 -30.20
CA GLY A 113 -2.82 -9.60 -31.08
C GLY A 113 -4.11 -10.03 -30.37
N ILE A 114 -4.24 -9.81 -29.06
CA ILE A 114 -5.45 -10.06 -28.28
C ILE A 114 -6.48 -8.97 -28.60
N LYS A 115 -7.72 -9.37 -28.93
CA LYS A 115 -8.82 -8.43 -29.13
C LYS A 115 -9.22 -7.81 -27.79
N VAL A 116 -8.91 -6.53 -27.66
CA VAL A 116 -9.31 -5.69 -26.51
C VAL A 116 -10.58 -4.92 -26.87
N ASP A 117 -11.57 -4.92 -25.98
CA ASP A 117 -12.75 -4.06 -26.11
C ASP A 117 -12.40 -2.59 -25.87
N GLN A 118 -12.18 -1.85 -26.95
CA GLN A 118 -11.80 -0.44 -26.92
C GLN A 118 -12.88 0.49 -26.34
N SER A 119 -14.14 0.08 -26.28
CA SER A 119 -15.24 0.93 -25.80
C SER A 119 -15.11 1.22 -24.29
N LYS A 120 -14.76 0.19 -23.50
CA LYS A 120 -14.49 0.32 -22.07
C LYS A 120 -13.31 1.27 -21.78
N TYR A 121 -12.28 1.25 -22.61
CA TYR A 121 -11.11 2.12 -22.47
C TYR A 121 -11.46 3.59 -22.69
N MET A 122 -12.35 3.87 -23.65
CA MET A 122 -12.82 5.22 -23.90
C MET A 122 -13.65 5.76 -22.73
N ASP A 123 -14.56 4.94 -22.17
CA ASP A 123 -15.35 5.32 -21.01
C ASP A 123 -14.47 5.59 -19.77
N ASP A 124 -13.52 4.71 -19.47
CA ASP A 124 -12.59 4.89 -18.35
C ASP A 124 -11.70 6.14 -18.52
N SER A 125 -11.29 6.45 -19.76
CA SER A 125 -10.55 7.67 -20.09
C SER A 125 -11.39 8.93 -19.83
N LEU A 126 -12.65 8.94 -20.24
CA LEU A 126 -13.58 10.06 -20.01
C LEU A 126 -13.83 10.27 -18.51
N LYS A 127 -14.07 9.20 -17.75
CA LYS A 127 -14.21 9.25 -16.28
C LYS A 127 -12.96 9.82 -15.63
N SER A 128 -11.79 9.38 -16.06
CA SER A 128 -10.51 9.86 -15.55
C SER A 128 -10.29 11.35 -15.84
N ASN A 129 -10.61 11.81 -17.05
CA ASN A 129 -10.55 13.24 -17.41
C ASN A 129 -11.46 14.09 -16.51
N LYS A 130 -12.70 13.64 -16.29
CA LYS A 130 -13.65 14.31 -15.39
C LYS A 130 -13.14 14.35 -13.95
N ALA A 131 -12.50 13.28 -13.48
CA ALA A 131 -11.90 13.23 -12.16
C ALA A 131 -10.72 14.21 -12.01
N VAL A 132 -9.84 14.31 -13.02
CA VAL A 132 -8.74 15.30 -13.04
C VAL A 132 -9.27 16.73 -13.02
N GLN A 133 -10.29 17.03 -13.82
CA GLN A 133 -10.93 18.36 -13.81
C GLN A 133 -11.52 18.69 -12.45
N SER A 134 -12.21 17.74 -11.83
CA SER A 134 -12.77 17.90 -10.49
C SER A 134 -11.68 18.15 -9.44
N LEU A 135 -10.56 17.43 -9.52
CA LEU A 135 -9.41 17.63 -8.63
C LEU A 135 -8.78 19.01 -8.83
N ASN A 136 -8.63 19.50 -10.06
CA ASN A 136 -8.12 20.85 -10.32
C ASN A 136 -9.01 21.93 -9.70
N GLU A 137 -10.34 21.78 -9.77
CA GLU A 137 -11.27 22.69 -9.10
C GLU A 137 -11.14 22.64 -7.58
N LEU A 138 -10.99 21.44 -7.01
CA LEU A 138 -10.77 21.27 -5.58
C LEU A 138 -9.43 21.87 -5.12
N ILE A 139 -8.36 21.70 -5.89
CA ILE A 139 -7.04 22.32 -5.63
C ILE A 139 -7.14 23.85 -5.65
N ARG A 140 -7.89 24.42 -6.59
CA ARG A 140 -8.10 25.87 -6.72
C ARG A 140 -8.89 26.45 -5.54
N LYS A 141 -9.87 25.70 -5.03
CA LYS A 141 -10.75 26.11 -3.93
C LYS A 141 -10.26 25.66 -2.55
N ALA A 142 -9.20 24.85 -2.48
CA ALA A 142 -8.71 24.30 -1.23
C ALA A 142 -8.16 25.41 -0.35
N ASP A 143 -8.74 25.52 0.84
CA ASP A 143 -8.22 26.34 1.92
C ASP A 143 -6.91 25.71 2.42
N THR A 144 -5.80 26.43 2.23
CA THR A 144 -4.47 25.97 2.65
C THR A 144 -4.28 25.99 4.16
N LEU A 145 -5.13 26.72 4.90
CA LEU A 145 -5.11 26.76 6.37
C LEU A 145 -5.78 25.52 6.98
N LYS A 146 -6.63 24.82 6.21
CA LYS A 146 -7.20 23.55 6.64
C LYS A 146 -6.19 22.43 6.44
N THR A 147 -5.86 21.77 7.54
CA THR A 147 -4.92 20.65 7.56
C THR A 147 -5.61 19.33 7.88
N ILE A 148 -4.97 18.25 7.44
CA ILE A 148 -5.36 16.87 7.74
C ILE A 148 -4.11 16.09 8.16
N TYR A 149 -4.30 14.93 8.78
CA TYR A 149 -3.18 14.07 9.16
C TYR A 149 -2.80 13.14 8.00
N SER A 150 -1.55 13.21 7.59
CA SER A 150 -0.92 12.19 6.75
C SER A 150 -0.19 11.23 7.68
N THR A 151 -0.56 9.96 7.63
CA THR A 151 -0.06 8.91 8.51
C THR A 151 0.63 7.85 7.68
N THR A 152 1.81 7.42 8.13
CA THR A 152 2.51 6.25 7.60
C THR A 152 2.62 5.26 8.75
N TYR A 153 2.09 4.05 8.55
CA TYR A 153 2.03 3.06 9.62
C TYR A 153 2.27 1.66 9.08
N HIS A 154 2.83 0.83 9.95
CA HIS A 154 3.09 -0.57 9.65
C HIS A 154 1.98 -1.43 10.26
N LEU A 155 1.14 -2.02 9.40
CA LEU A 155 0.06 -2.91 9.81
C LEU A 155 0.57 -4.34 9.85
N ASN A 156 0.38 -4.97 11.01
CA ASN A 156 0.62 -6.38 11.23
C ASN A 156 -0.70 -7.03 11.66
N ALA A 157 -1.32 -7.78 10.76
CA ALA A 157 -2.61 -8.41 11.00
C ALA A 157 -2.62 -9.86 10.52
N LYS A 158 -3.44 -10.68 11.17
CA LYS A 158 -3.68 -12.06 10.78
C LYS A 158 -5.18 -12.28 10.70
N THR A 159 -5.65 -12.76 9.56
CA THR A 159 -7.03 -13.21 9.37
C THR A 159 -7.08 -14.73 9.35
N ASN A 160 -8.28 -15.27 9.23
CA ASN A 160 -8.51 -16.70 9.01
C ASN A 160 -7.88 -17.25 7.71
N THR A 161 -7.57 -16.38 6.74
CA THR A 161 -7.07 -16.81 5.41
C THR A 161 -5.67 -16.30 5.08
N ALA A 162 -5.25 -15.16 5.65
CA ALA A 162 -4.01 -14.50 5.24
C ALA A 162 -3.37 -13.73 6.41
N SER A 163 -2.06 -13.54 6.29
CA SER A 163 -1.30 -12.61 7.14
C SER A 163 -0.95 -11.36 6.34
N TYR A 164 -1.03 -10.21 6.99
CA TYR A 164 -0.73 -8.89 6.46
C TYR A 164 0.43 -8.31 7.23
N ASN A 165 1.48 -7.95 6.52
CA ASN A 165 2.66 -7.28 7.06
C ASN A 165 3.06 -6.23 6.03
N THR A 166 2.49 -5.03 6.14
CA THR A 166 2.56 -4.02 5.06
C THR A 166 2.54 -2.62 5.62
N ILE A 167 3.32 -1.74 5.00
CA ILE A 167 3.35 -0.32 5.31
C ILE A 167 2.30 0.39 4.47
N TYR A 168 1.45 1.17 5.13
CA TYR A 168 0.41 1.97 4.50
C TYR A 168 0.66 3.46 4.73
N THR A 169 0.24 4.26 3.75
CA THR A 169 0.08 5.70 3.92
C THR A 169 -1.39 6.05 3.79
N LYS A 170 -1.96 6.69 4.83
CA LYS A 170 -3.37 7.09 4.88
C LYS A 170 -3.52 8.54 5.28
N PHE A 171 -4.46 9.23 4.65
CA PHE A 171 -4.86 10.58 5.02
C PHE A 171 -6.11 10.50 5.88
N LEU A 172 -6.04 11.03 7.09
CA LEU A 172 -7.14 11.06 8.03
C LEU A 172 -7.69 12.48 8.12
N PHE A 173 -8.95 12.65 7.77
CA PHE A 173 -9.65 13.91 7.98
C PHE A 173 -10.11 14.01 9.43
N ILE A 174 -10.23 15.23 9.94
CA ILE A 174 -10.76 15.48 11.29
C ILE A 174 -12.14 14.82 11.46
N LYS A 175 -12.98 14.81 10.41
CA LYS A 175 -14.26 14.10 10.37
C LYS A 175 -14.13 12.58 10.59
N ASP A 176 -13.09 11.96 10.02
CA ASP A 176 -12.83 10.52 10.14
C ASP A 176 -12.35 10.18 11.57
N LEU A 177 -11.75 11.16 12.26
CA LEU A 177 -11.45 11.08 13.69
C LEU A 177 -12.70 11.34 14.56
N THR A 178 -13.69 12.08 14.06
CA THR A 178 -14.95 12.35 14.79
C THR A 178 -15.93 11.18 14.75
N GLU A 179 -15.91 10.34 13.71
CA GLU A 179 -16.67 9.08 13.66
C GLU A 179 -16.23 8.09 14.76
N VAL A 180 -15.02 8.25 15.28
CA VAL A 180 -14.50 7.52 16.46
C VAL A 180 -14.84 8.22 17.79
N LYS A 181 -15.72 9.23 17.78
CA LYS A 181 -16.07 10.11 18.92
C LYS A 181 -14.84 10.78 19.56
N MET A 182 -13.87 11.21 18.77
CA MET A 182 -12.75 12.02 19.27
C MET A 182 -13.02 13.50 19.06
N GLU A 183 -13.41 14.18 20.13
CA GLU A 183 -13.30 15.64 20.20
C GLU A 183 -11.84 16.01 20.53
N PHE A 184 -11.28 16.92 19.75
CA PHE A 184 -10.07 17.65 20.11
C PHE A 184 -10.44 19.11 20.29
N GLY A 185 -9.96 19.68 21.39
CA GLY A 185 -10.32 21.01 21.88
C GLY A 185 -10.12 22.14 20.85
N ASP A 186 -11.06 23.08 20.93
CA ASP A 186 -11.12 24.42 20.37
C ASP A 186 -10.63 24.63 18.93
N ILE A 187 -11.40 24.09 17.97
CA ILE A 187 -11.60 24.81 16.72
C ILE A 187 -12.43 26.05 17.06
N LYS A 188 -11.78 27.17 17.39
CA LYS A 188 -12.45 28.46 17.46
C LYS A 188 -13.10 28.72 16.10
N LYS A 189 -14.43 28.78 16.12
CA LYS A 189 -15.30 29.21 15.02
C LYS A 189 -14.94 30.61 14.55
#